data_AF-A0A2W5ZEH0-F1
#
_entry.id   AF-A0A2W5ZEH0-F1
#
_cell.length_a   1.000
_cell.length_b   1.000
_cell.length_c   1.000
_cell.angle_alpha   90.00
_cell.angle_beta   90.00
_cell.angle_gamma   90.00
#
_symmetry.space_group_name_H-M   'P 1'
#
loop_
_entity.id
_entity.type
_entity.pdbx_description
1 polymer ?
#
loop_
_entity_poly.entity_id
_entity_poly.type
_entity_poly.pdbx_seq_one_letter_code
_entity_poly.pdbx_strand_id
1 'polypeptide(L)'
;MPRLVADLACSVDQTGSVYLDNVDVGGVVIADGEEPFFIAAILNSPAANFVFRRISKPFRGSYLSANKQFIAPLPIPPASDEERTAVASNAKLLQVPTPRAGIRSQRSRVASRPLARATSRKRGCSPA
;
A
#
# COMPACT_ATOMS: atom_id res chain seq x y z
N MET A 1 -6.03 -2.18 -12.25
CA MET A 1 -6.16 -1.28 -11.07
C MET A 1 -7.42 -0.44 -11.24
N PRO A 2 -8.36 -0.41 -10.28
CA PRO A 2 -9.54 0.43 -10.40
C PRO A 2 -9.16 1.92 -10.36
N ARG A 3 -9.86 2.76 -11.14
CA ARG A 3 -9.61 4.22 -11.15
C ARG A 3 -10.05 4.91 -9.87
N LEU A 4 -11.20 4.53 -9.31
CA LEU A 4 -11.72 5.11 -8.07
C LEU A 4 -11.56 4.11 -6.93
N VAL A 5 -10.73 4.46 -5.95
CA VAL A 5 -10.38 3.56 -4.84
C VAL A 5 -10.43 4.30 -3.50
N ALA A 6 -10.80 3.59 -2.43
CA ALA A 6 -10.69 4.13 -1.06
C ALA A 6 -9.24 4.02 -0.53
N ASP A 7 -8.58 2.92 -0.89
CA ASP A 7 -7.17 2.61 -0.63
C ASP A 7 -6.56 2.09 -1.94
N LEU A 8 -5.31 2.43 -2.22
CA LEU A 8 -4.59 1.96 -3.40
C LEU A 8 -4.55 0.42 -3.42
N ALA A 9 -4.94 -0.18 -4.55
CA ALA A 9 -4.92 -1.62 -4.72
C ALA A 9 -4.67 -2.03 -6.18
N CYS A 10 -3.94 -3.13 -6.37
CA CYS A 10 -3.73 -3.77 -7.67
C CYS A 10 -3.64 -5.29 -7.58
N SER A 11 -3.95 -5.93 -8.70
CA SER A 11 -3.72 -7.35 -8.96
C SER A 11 -2.83 -7.50 -10.18
N VAL A 12 -2.11 -8.63 -10.25
CA VAL A 12 -1.29 -8.99 -11.40
C VAL A 12 -2.12 -9.89 -12.33
N ASP A 13 -2.21 -9.52 -13.60
CA ASP A 13 -2.75 -10.38 -14.65
C ASP A 13 -1.60 -11.09 -15.35
N GLN A 14 -1.30 -12.31 -14.89
CA GLN A 14 -0.16 -13.07 -15.40
C GLN A 14 -0.36 -13.57 -16.83
N THR A 15 -1.60 -13.73 -17.26
CA THR A 15 -1.95 -14.35 -18.54
C THR A 15 -2.29 -13.33 -19.62
N GLY A 16 -2.35 -12.03 -19.27
CA GLY A 16 -2.82 -10.99 -20.19
C GLY A 16 -4.30 -11.17 -20.55
N SER A 17 -5.10 -11.74 -19.63
CA SER A 17 -6.52 -12.03 -19.82
C SER A 17 -7.44 -10.84 -19.59
N VAL A 18 -6.92 -9.79 -18.94
CA VAL A 18 -7.66 -8.59 -18.55
C VAL A 18 -7.21 -7.41 -19.40
N TYR A 19 -8.19 -6.63 -19.87
CA TYR A 19 -7.94 -5.44 -20.66
C TYR A 19 -8.05 -4.19 -19.80
N LEU A 20 -7.11 -3.26 -20.04
CA LEU A 20 -7.19 -1.93 -19.46
C LEU A 20 -8.23 -1.13 -20.24
N ASP A 21 -9.20 -0.58 -19.55
CA ASP A 21 -10.08 0.42 -20.14
C ASP A 21 -9.60 1.81 -19.71
N ASN A 22 -9.60 2.75 -20.64
CA ASN A 22 -9.09 4.09 -20.36
C ASN A 22 -9.93 4.83 -19.29
N VAL A 23 -11.13 4.34 -18.99
CA VAL A 23 -12.14 5.07 -18.21
C VAL A 23 -12.12 4.68 -16.75
N ASP A 24 -12.16 3.41 -16.39
CA ASP A 24 -12.36 2.91 -15.03
C ASP A 24 -11.31 1.89 -14.56
N VAL A 25 -10.50 1.33 -15.47
CA VAL A 25 -9.48 0.32 -15.16
C VAL A 25 -8.12 0.71 -15.72
N GLY A 26 -7.32 1.38 -14.90
CA GLY A 26 -5.92 1.66 -15.20
C GLY A 26 -5.02 0.43 -15.04
N GLY A 27 -3.78 0.54 -15.51
CA GLY A 27 -2.77 -0.50 -15.37
C GLY A 27 -1.34 0.03 -15.41
N VAL A 28 -0.42 -0.80 -14.93
CA VAL A 28 1.02 -0.59 -14.99
C VAL A 28 1.59 -1.71 -15.84
N VAL A 29 2.28 -1.36 -16.92
CA VAL A 29 3.06 -2.32 -17.71
C VAL A 29 4.44 -2.41 -17.09
N ILE A 30 4.89 -3.64 -16.85
CA ILE A 30 6.15 -3.92 -16.19
C ILE A 30 7.29 -3.85 -17.23
N ALA A 31 8.39 -3.19 -16.87
CA ALA A 31 9.57 -3.11 -17.73
C ALA A 31 10.30 -4.46 -17.80
N ASP A 32 11.11 -4.65 -18.84
CA ASP A 32 11.90 -5.88 -18.98
C ASP A 32 12.83 -6.10 -17.78
N GLY A 33 12.88 -7.34 -17.29
CA GLY A 33 13.70 -7.72 -16.13
C GLY A 33 13.10 -7.35 -14.77
N GLU A 34 11.97 -6.66 -14.73
CA GLU A 34 11.26 -6.36 -13.48
C GLU A 34 10.26 -7.46 -13.11
N GLU A 35 10.11 -7.70 -11.81
CA GLU A 35 9.22 -8.74 -11.28
C GLU A 35 7.81 -8.14 -11.02
N PRO A 36 6.74 -8.62 -11.69
CA PRO A 36 5.41 -8.01 -11.59
C PRO A 36 4.77 -8.04 -10.20
N PHE A 37 4.98 -9.10 -9.44
CA PHE A 37 4.45 -9.26 -8.08
C PHE A 37 5.18 -8.40 -7.07
N PHE A 38 6.47 -8.12 -7.23
CA PHE A 38 7.21 -7.16 -6.43
C PHE A 38 6.60 -5.77 -6.59
N ILE A 39 6.38 -5.33 -7.83
CA ILE A 39 5.73 -4.05 -8.11
C ILE A 39 4.31 -4.02 -7.52
N ALA A 40 3.54 -5.09 -7.66
CA ALA A 40 2.22 -5.19 -7.04
C ALA A 40 2.30 -5.15 -5.50
N ALA A 41 3.31 -5.76 -4.88
CA ALA A 41 3.52 -5.72 -3.44
C ALA A 41 3.74 -4.29 -2.95
N ILE A 42 4.60 -3.54 -3.65
CA ILE A 42 4.89 -2.14 -3.32
C ILE A 42 3.64 -1.28 -3.47
N LEU A 43 2.91 -1.40 -4.58
CA LEU A 43 1.69 -0.61 -4.82
C LEU A 43 0.55 -0.93 -3.83
N ASN A 44 0.46 -2.18 -3.36
CA ASN A 44 -0.49 -2.58 -2.32
C ASN A 44 0.01 -2.27 -0.89
N SER A 45 1.23 -1.75 -0.74
CA SER A 45 1.82 -1.52 0.58
C SER A 45 1.20 -0.32 1.32
N PRO A 46 1.19 -0.32 2.66
CA PRO A 46 0.77 0.84 3.44
C PRO A 46 1.59 2.11 3.14
N ALA A 47 2.87 1.96 2.80
CA ALA A 47 3.77 3.08 2.49
C ALA A 47 3.37 3.77 1.17
N ALA A 48 3.16 2.99 0.11
CA ALA A 48 2.68 3.54 -1.17
C ALA A 48 1.27 4.14 -1.01
N ASN A 49 0.36 3.46 -0.31
CA ASN A 49 -0.98 3.98 -0.05
C ASN A 49 -0.95 5.30 0.74
N PHE A 50 -0.06 5.44 1.72
CA PHE A 50 0.10 6.66 2.49
C PHE A 50 0.52 7.87 1.63
N VAL A 51 1.47 7.68 0.71
CA VAL A 51 1.86 8.72 -0.26
C VAL A 51 0.71 9.00 -1.22
N PHE A 52 0.10 7.96 -1.79
CA PHE A 52 -1.03 8.07 -2.72
C PHE A 52 -2.17 8.91 -2.14
N ARG A 53 -2.58 8.66 -0.89
CA ARG A 53 -3.67 9.41 -0.23
C ARG A 53 -3.39 10.91 -0.08
N ARG A 54 -2.13 11.33 -0.13
CA ARG A 54 -1.73 12.74 -0.01
C ARG A 54 -1.66 13.46 -1.34
N ILE A 55 -1.29 12.75 -2.40
CA ILE A 55 -1.09 13.33 -3.72
C ILE A 55 -2.30 13.14 -4.64
N SER A 56 -3.18 12.19 -4.34
CA SER A 56 -4.35 11.86 -5.15
C SER A 56 -5.45 12.92 -5.06
N LYS A 57 -6.27 12.99 -6.11
CA LYS A 57 -7.46 13.83 -6.17
C LYS A 57 -8.65 13.17 -5.45
N PRO A 58 -9.30 13.84 -4.49
CA PRO A 58 -10.49 13.32 -3.82
C PRO A 58 -11.74 13.33 -4.71
N PHE A 59 -12.61 12.36 -4.46
CA PHE A 59 -13.94 12.16 -5.04
C PHE A 59 -15.00 11.95 -3.94
N ARG A 60 -16.28 11.93 -4.34
CA ARG A 60 -17.41 11.69 -3.41
C ARG A 60 -17.25 10.36 -2.68
N GLY A 61 -17.68 10.31 -1.42
CA GLY A 61 -17.65 9.09 -0.61
C GLY A 61 -16.24 8.68 -0.14
N SER A 62 -15.31 9.62 0.00
CA SER A 62 -13.91 9.36 0.40
C SER A 62 -13.11 8.50 -0.59
N TYR A 63 -13.55 8.43 -1.85
CA TYR A 63 -12.79 7.82 -2.93
C TYR A 63 -11.68 8.75 -3.43
N LEU A 64 -10.67 8.15 -4.02
CA LEU A 64 -9.48 8.79 -4.56
C LEU A 64 -9.26 8.34 -6.01
N SER A 65 -8.69 9.21 -6.83
CA SER A 65 -8.35 8.91 -8.22
C SER A 65 -6.98 8.25 -8.32
N ALA A 66 -6.95 7.02 -8.82
CA ALA A 66 -5.76 6.24 -9.14
C ALA A 66 -5.38 6.38 -10.63
N ASN A 67 -5.21 7.63 -11.09
CA ASN A 67 -4.74 7.91 -12.46
C ASN A 67 -3.20 7.87 -12.53
N LYS A 68 -2.65 7.75 -13.75
CA LYS A 68 -1.19 7.70 -14.02
C LYS A 68 -0.40 8.76 -13.24
N GLN A 69 -0.86 10.01 -13.23
CA GLN A 69 -0.18 11.13 -12.54
C GLN A 69 -0.04 10.96 -11.02
N PHE A 70 -0.87 10.12 -10.39
CA PHE A 70 -0.83 9.84 -8.95
C PHE A 70 -0.16 8.50 -8.62
N ILE A 71 0.04 7.64 -9.62
CA ILE A 71 0.72 6.35 -9.46
C ILE A 71 2.20 6.47 -9.84
N ALA A 72 2.51 7.16 -10.94
CA ALA A 72 3.88 7.32 -11.45
C ALA A 72 4.88 7.90 -10.43
N PRO A 73 4.53 8.86 -9.55
CA PRO A 73 5.48 9.39 -8.57
C PRO A 73 5.56 8.57 -7.27
N LEU A 74 4.86 7.43 -7.17
CA LEU A 74 4.93 6.61 -5.96
C LEU A 74 6.34 6.02 -5.80
N PRO A 75 6.87 5.99 -4.57
CA PRO A 75 8.22 5.50 -4.34
C PRO A 75 8.28 3.98 -4.56
N ILE A 76 9.25 3.54 -5.37
CA ILE A 76 9.66 2.14 -5.45
C ILE A 76 11.01 2.06 -4.73
N PRO A 77 11.10 1.34 -3.59
CA PRO A 77 12.34 1.28 -2.83
C PRO A 77 13.41 0.50 -3.61
N PRO A 78 14.70 0.89 -3.51
CA PRO A 78 15.78 -0.01 -3.89
C PRO A 78 15.71 -1.25 -3.00
N ALA A 79 15.90 -2.42 -3.59
CA ALA A 79 15.86 -3.71 -2.91
C ALA A 79 16.81 -4.66 -3.63
N SER A 80 17.45 -5.57 -2.88
CA SER A 80 18.27 -6.63 -3.48
C SER A 80 17.39 -7.64 -4.24
N ASP A 81 17.99 -8.49 -5.06
CA ASP A 81 17.27 -9.51 -5.82
C ASP A 81 16.61 -10.54 -4.88
N GLU A 82 17.25 -10.85 -3.75
CA GLU A 82 16.70 -11.73 -2.72
C GLU A 82 15.47 -11.10 -2.05
N GLU A 83 15.54 -9.82 -1.69
CA GLU A 83 14.42 -9.08 -1.09
C GLU A 83 13.25 -8.96 -2.07
N ARG A 84 13.53 -8.63 -3.32
CA ARG A 84 12.55 -8.56 -4.41
C ARG A 84 11.81 -9.89 -4.56
N THR A 85 12.56 -10.99 -4.60
CA THR A 85 12.01 -12.35 -4.75
C THR A 85 11.16 -12.75 -3.53
N ALA A 86 11.62 -12.45 -2.32
CA ALA A 86 10.89 -12.76 -1.09
C ALA A 86 9.55 -12.01 -1.02
N VAL A 87 9.57 -10.71 -1.36
CA VAL A 87 8.37 -9.86 -1.37
C VAL A 87 7.40 -10.28 -2.48
N ALA A 88 7.91 -10.54 -3.69
CA ALA A 88 7.12 -11.03 -4.81
C ALA A 88 6.40 -12.34 -4.48
N SER A 89 7.09 -13.29 -3.84
CA SER A 89 6.52 -14.58 -3.43
C SER A 89 5.32 -14.40 -2.50
N ASN A 90 5.44 -13.52 -1.51
CA ASN A 90 4.33 -13.21 -0.59
C ASN A 90 3.15 -12.54 -1.30
N ALA A 91 3.43 -11.59 -2.19
CA ALA A 91 2.38 -10.88 -2.93
C ALA A 91 1.63 -11.81 -3.89
N LYS A 92 2.33 -12.79 -4.48
CA LYS A 92 1.72 -13.84 -5.30
C LYS A 92 0.77 -14.72 -4.49
N LEU A 93 1.16 -15.13 -3.28
CA LEU A 93 0.28 -15.90 -2.39
C LEU A 93 -1.00 -15.13 -2.02
N LEU A 94 -0.89 -13.80 -1.86
CA LEU A 94 -2.02 -12.93 -1.50
C LEU A 94 -2.99 -12.63 -2.67
N GLN A 95 -2.67 -13.01 -3.91
CA GLN A 95 -3.61 -12.86 -5.04
C GLN A 95 -4.78 -13.84 -4.97
N VAL A 96 -4.66 -14.91 -4.18
CA VAL A 96 -5.74 -15.88 -4.01
C VAL A 96 -6.86 -15.22 -3.19
N PRO A 97 -8.13 -15.28 -3.64
CA PRO A 97 -9.26 -14.74 -2.88
C PRO A 97 -9.37 -15.42 -1.51
N THR A 98 -8.88 -14.77 -0.46
CA THR A 98 -9.20 -15.20 0.90
C THR A 98 -10.67 -14.87 1.18
N PRO A 99 -11.48 -15.83 1.69
CA PRO A 99 -12.84 -15.55 2.12
C PRO A 99 -12.86 -14.37 3.10
N ARG A 100 -13.70 -13.37 2.82
CA ARG A 100 -13.77 -12.04 3.48
C ARG A 100 -14.14 -12.03 4.98
N ALA A 101 -13.88 -13.09 5.75
CA ALA A 101 -14.31 -13.19 7.15
C ALA A 101 -13.29 -12.72 8.20
N GLY A 102 -11.98 -12.58 7.89
CA GLY A 102 -10.96 -12.44 8.95
C GLY A 102 -10.25 -11.09 9.12
N ILE A 103 -10.11 -10.27 8.08
CA ILE A 103 -9.06 -9.23 8.06
C ILE A 103 -9.44 -7.94 8.81
N ARG A 104 -10.74 -7.66 9.01
CA ARG A 104 -11.16 -6.45 9.74
C ARG A 104 -10.79 -6.49 11.23
N SER A 105 -10.50 -7.67 11.80
CA SER A 105 -10.20 -7.83 13.24
C SER A 105 -8.75 -7.52 13.64
N GLN A 106 -7.82 -7.36 12.68
CA GLN A 106 -6.40 -7.17 13.02
C GLN A 106 -5.97 -5.69 13.07
N ARG A 107 -6.69 -4.77 12.43
CA ARG A 107 -6.41 -3.32 12.57
C ARG A 107 -6.69 -2.79 13.98
N SER A 108 -7.57 -3.43 14.76
CA SER A 108 -7.87 -3.02 16.14
C SER A 108 -6.79 -3.41 17.15
N ARG A 109 -5.92 -4.39 16.84
CA ARG A 109 -4.89 -4.87 17.79
C ARG A 109 -3.67 -3.94 17.90
N VAL A 110 -3.34 -3.19 16.85
CA VAL A 110 -2.20 -2.27 16.87
C VAL A 110 -2.58 -0.89 17.42
N ALA A 111 -3.83 -0.47 17.22
CA ALA A 111 -4.36 0.82 17.70
C ALA A 111 -4.62 0.86 19.22
N SER A 112 -4.60 -0.28 19.91
CA SER A 112 -4.89 -0.37 21.35
C SER A 112 -3.64 -0.39 22.26
N ARG A 113 -2.41 -0.20 21.73
CA ARG A 113 -1.25 0.03 22.61
C ARG A 113 -1.34 1.46 23.16
N PRO A 114 -1.55 1.65 24.47
CA PRO A 114 -1.50 2.98 25.05
C PRO A 114 -0.09 3.53 24.85
N LEU A 115 0.03 4.75 24.32
CA LEU A 115 1.26 5.52 24.42
C LEU A 115 1.59 5.62 25.92
N ALA A 116 2.66 4.96 26.35
CA ALA A 116 3.16 5.09 27.70
C ALA A 116 3.42 6.58 27.97
N ARG A 117 2.63 7.16 28.88
CA ARG A 117 2.76 8.55 29.31
C ARG A 117 4.18 8.72 29.86
N ALA A 118 5.00 9.54 29.21
CA ALA A 118 6.28 9.95 29.75
C ALA A 118 6.02 10.69 31.07
N THR A 119 6.35 10.05 32.20
CA THR A 119 6.27 10.66 33.52
C THR A 119 7.31 11.77 33.60
N SER A 120 6.83 13.01 33.62
CA SER A 120 7.56 14.20 34.03
C SER A 120 8.27 13.96 35.37
N ARG A 121 9.60 13.81 35.36
CA ARG A 121 10.42 13.96 36.56
C ARG A 121 10.59 15.45 36.81
N LYS A 122 9.83 15.98 37.78
CA LYS A 122 10.14 17.26 38.43
C LYS A 122 11.58 17.18 38.97
N ARG A 123 12.49 17.97 38.41
CA ARG A 123 13.79 18.25 39.03
C ARG A 123 13.51 19.10 40.26
N GLY A 124 13.74 18.52 41.44
CA GLY A 124 13.67 19.26 42.70
C GLY A 124 14.82 20.26 42.78
N CYS A 125 14.48 21.52 43.04
CA CYS A 125 15.41 22.46 43.66
C CYS A 125 15.66 22.04 45.11
N SER A 126 16.90 22.14 45.57
CA SER A 126 17.21 22.42 46.96
C SER A 126 18.48 23.26 47.07
N PRO A 127 18.58 24.09 48.12
CA PRO A 127 19.36 25.31 48.13
C PRO A 127 20.76 25.11 48.70
N ALA A 128 21.66 26.01 48.34
CA ALA A 128 22.85 26.39 49.11
C ALA A 128 23.05 27.90 48.94
#